data_AF-A0A9E4NH07-F1
#
_entry.id   AF-A0A9E4NH07-F1
#
_cell.length_a   1.000
_cell.length_b   1.000
_cell.length_c   1.000
_cell.angle_alpha   90.00
_cell.angle_beta   90.00
_cell.angle_gamma   90.00
#
_symmetry.space_group_name_H-M   'P 1'
#
loop_
_entity.id
_entity.type
_entity.pdbx_description
1 polymer ?
#
loop_
_entity_poly.entity_id
_entity_poly.type
_entity_poly.pdbx_seq_one_letter_code
_entity_poly.pdbx_strand_id
1 'polypeptide(L)'
;MGDITARCDKCGGELELIDTHVSMQKFRCKKCGHESYVHFSISTDDIRNKYSSGVDLSIEWGAEPTKKEIMHLRKVFPDFKSYSVDELINKWELEKQWYLGYYQRERASELKDIAQGYGLTIMEGKP
;
A
#
# COMPACT_ATOMS: atom_id res chain seq x y z
N MET A 1 -19.99 17.39 -28.26
CA MET A 1 -19.71 16.91 -26.88
C MET A 1 -20.37 17.91 -25.95
N GLY A 2 -21.46 17.52 -25.28
CA GLY A 2 -22.07 18.38 -24.26
C GLY A 2 -21.33 18.17 -22.94
N ASP A 3 -20.86 19.25 -22.33
CA ASP A 3 -20.33 19.20 -20.97
C ASP A 3 -21.45 18.79 -20.02
N ILE A 4 -21.33 17.60 -19.43
CA ILE A 4 -22.25 17.13 -18.39
C ILE A 4 -21.87 17.84 -17.10
N THR A 5 -22.54 18.95 -16.79
CA THR A 5 -22.35 19.66 -15.52
C THR A 5 -23.23 19.03 -14.43
N ALA A 6 -22.62 18.44 -13.40
CA ALA A 6 -23.36 17.92 -12.25
C ALA A 6 -23.97 19.06 -11.43
N ARG A 7 -25.28 18.97 -11.13
CA ARG A 7 -26.03 19.97 -10.38
C ARG A 7 -26.60 19.39 -9.09
N CYS A 8 -26.64 20.22 -8.06
CA CYS A 8 -27.23 19.88 -6.77
C CYS A 8 -28.73 19.61 -6.92
N ASP A 9 -29.17 18.45 -6.45
CA ASP A 9 -30.57 18.02 -6.42
C ASP A 9 -31.46 18.93 -5.58
N LYS A 10 -30.90 19.62 -4.57
CA LYS A 10 -31.64 20.52 -3.68
C LYS A 10 -31.83 21.93 -4.21
N CYS A 11 -30.82 22.51 -4.85
CA CYS A 11 -30.84 23.95 -5.18
C CYS A 11 -30.41 24.27 -6.61
N GLY A 12 -30.10 23.26 -7.43
CA GLY A 12 -29.62 23.40 -8.81
C GLY A 12 -28.23 24.02 -8.94
N GLY A 13 -27.55 24.33 -7.82
CA GLY A 13 -26.21 24.90 -7.80
C GLY A 13 -25.15 23.91 -8.29
N GLU A 14 -24.00 24.45 -8.70
CA GLU A 14 -22.86 23.64 -9.15
C GLU A 14 -22.30 22.77 -8.02
N LEU A 15 -21.96 21.53 -8.35
CA LEU A 15 -21.31 20.58 -7.46
C LEU A 15 -19.80 20.59 -7.69
N GLU A 16 -19.03 20.63 -6.60
CA GLU A 16 -17.59 20.34 -6.61
C GLU A 16 -17.31 18.97 -6.01
N LEU A 17 -16.38 18.22 -6.61
CA LEU A 17 -15.89 16.96 -6.06
C LEU A 17 -14.99 17.27 -4.85
N ILE A 18 -15.31 16.68 -3.71
CA ILE A 18 -14.55 16.90 -2.46
C ILE A 18 -13.83 15.66 -1.95
N ASP A 19 -14.31 14.46 -2.32
CA ASP A 19 -13.65 13.20 -1.95
C ASP A 19 -13.97 12.10 -2.97
N THR A 20 -13.03 11.18 -3.14
CA THR A 20 -13.18 10.01 -4.03
C THR A 20 -12.72 8.76 -3.30
N HIS A 21 -13.65 7.84 -3.10
CA HIS A 21 -13.40 6.50 -2.58
C HIS A 21 -13.56 5.46 -3.70
N VAL A 22 -13.18 4.21 -3.43
CA VAL A 22 -13.08 3.12 -4.41
C VAL A 22 -14.30 2.97 -5.32
N SER A 23 -15.52 3.09 -4.78
CA SER A 23 -16.79 2.93 -5.51
C SER A 23 -17.75 4.09 -5.29
N MET A 24 -17.23 5.23 -4.83
CA MET A 24 -18.07 6.35 -4.41
C MET A 24 -17.34 7.67 -4.59
N GLN A 25 -18.02 8.66 -5.16
CA GLN A 25 -17.58 10.05 -5.17
C GLN A 25 -18.49 10.88 -4.28
N LYS A 26 -17.89 11.79 -3.52
CA LYS A 26 -18.58 12.75 -2.68
C LYS A 26 -18.45 14.14 -3.28
N PHE A 27 -19.59 14.79 -3.46
CA PHE A 27 -19.69 16.14 -3.98
C PHE A 27 -20.27 17.08 -2.94
N ARG A 28 -19.88 18.35 -2.99
CA ARG A 28 -20.48 19.43 -2.19
C ARG A 28 -21.04 20.50 -3.13
N CYS A 29 -22.22 21.01 -2.80
CA CYS A 29 -22.77 22.13 -3.54
C CYS A 29 -22.11 23.44 -3.10
N LYS A 30 -21.54 24.18 -4.06
CA LYS A 30 -20.93 25.50 -3.81
C LYS A 30 -21.94 26.55 -3.32
N LYS A 31 -23.24 26.35 -3.58
CA LYS A 31 -24.31 27.31 -3.26
C LYS A 31 -24.94 27.08 -1.88
N CYS A 32 -25.31 25.84 -1.56
CA CYS A 32 -26.04 25.54 -0.32
C CYS A 32 -25.29 24.62 0.65
N GLY A 33 -24.09 24.16 0.29
CA GLY A 33 -23.29 23.25 1.11
C GLY A 33 -23.82 21.81 1.18
N HIS A 34 -24.92 21.48 0.49
CA HIS A 34 -25.45 20.12 0.47
C HIS A 34 -24.45 19.12 -0.11
N GLU A 35 -24.32 17.96 0.54
CA GLU A 35 -23.42 16.90 0.10
C GLU A 35 -24.19 15.81 -0.65
N SER A 36 -23.72 15.47 -1.83
CA SER A 36 -24.30 14.44 -2.69
C SER A 36 -23.28 13.33 -2.95
N TYR A 37 -23.77 12.10 -3.05
CA TYR A 37 -22.92 10.91 -3.20
C TYR A 37 -23.29 10.19 -4.49
N VAL A 38 -22.28 9.87 -5.30
CA VAL A 38 -22.44 9.05 -6.50
C VAL A 38 -21.77 7.71 -6.25
N HIS A 39 -22.56 6.66 -6.18
CA HIS A 39 -22.06 5.29 -6.14
C HIS A 39 -21.99 4.73 -7.56
N PHE A 40 -20.86 4.11 -7.90
CA PHE A 40 -20.69 3.42 -9.16
C PHE A 40 -20.26 1.99 -8.93
N SER A 41 -20.77 1.09 -9.78
CA SER A 41 -20.29 -0.29 -9.83
C SER A 41 -18.85 -0.28 -10.30
N ILE A 42 -17.97 -0.85 -9.49
CA ILE A 42 -16.60 -1.14 -9.90
C ILE A 42 -16.56 -2.52 -10.54
N SER A 43 -15.86 -2.65 -11.67
CA SER A 43 -15.69 -3.96 -12.27
C SER A 43 -14.78 -4.82 -11.40
N THR A 44 -14.92 -6.15 -11.47
CA THR A 44 -13.96 -7.07 -10.84
C THR A 44 -12.54 -6.85 -11.37
N ASP A 45 -12.41 -6.35 -12.60
CA ASP A 45 -11.12 -6.03 -13.20
C ASP A 45 -10.55 -4.71 -12.68
N ASP A 46 -11.36 -3.72 -12.30
CA ASP A 46 -10.89 -2.50 -11.63
C ASP A 46 -10.54 -2.77 -10.17
N ILE A 47 -11.33 -3.61 -9.49
CA ILE A 47 -10.97 -4.19 -8.19
C ILE A 47 -9.62 -4.89 -8.33
N ARG A 48 -9.50 -5.83 -9.29
CA ARG A 48 -8.23 -6.50 -9.55
C ARG A 48 -7.16 -5.48 -9.87
N ASN A 49 -7.24 -4.63 -10.87
CA ASN A 49 -6.18 -3.67 -11.23
C ASN A 49 -5.76 -2.77 -10.05
N LYS A 50 -6.69 -2.38 -9.19
CA LYS A 50 -6.39 -1.62 -7.96
C LYS A 50 -5.77 -2.47 -6.84
N TYR A 51 -6.01 -3.78 -6.81
CA TYR A 51 -5.50 -4.72 -5.81
C TYR A 51 -4.48 -5.77 -6.33
N SER A 52 -4.16 -5.78 -7.63
CA SER A 52 -3.33 -6.77 -8.35
C SER A 52 -1.99 -6.21 -8.78
N SER A 53 -1.74 -4.93 -8.49
CA SER A 53 -0.43 -4.30 -8.54
C SER A 53 0.43 -4.68 -7.34
N GLY A 54 0.24 -5.84 -6.71
CA GLY A 54 1.13 -6.26 -5.65
C GLY A 54 2.50 -6.68 -6.18
N VAL A 55 3.50 -6.54 -5.33
CA VAL A 55 4.90 -6.85 -5.60
C VAL A 55 5.44 -7.78 -4.53
N ASP A 56 6.33 -8.65 -4.96
CA ASP A 56 7.15 -9.46 -4.08
C ASP A 56 8.26 -8.59 -3.49
N LEU A 57 8.38 -8.62 -2.15
CA LEU A 57 9.47 -7.95 -1.44
C LEU A 57 10.50 -8.98 -0.98
N SER A 58 11.77 -8.62 -1.15
CA SER A 58 12.90 -9.38 -0.62
C SER A 58 13.94 -8.46 0.01
N ILE A 59 14.76 -9.01 0.89
CA ILE A 59 15.96 -8.33 1.41
C ILE A 59 17.16 -9.17 1.06
N GLU A 60 18.18 -8.55 0.48
CA GLU A 60 19.49 -9.16 0.25
C GLU A 60 20.46 -8.64 1.30
N TRP A 61 21.18 -9.57 1.91
CA TRP A 61 22.14 -9.29 2.96
C TRP A 61 23.56 -9.42 2.40
N GLY A 62 24.20 -8.28 2.14
CA GLY A 62 25.59 -8.26 1.65
C GLY A 62 26.62 -8.76 2.67
N ALA A 63 26.28 -8.79 3.96
CA ALA A 63 27.07 -9.32 5.05
C ALA A 63 26.15 -9.95 6.10
N GLU A 64 26.72 -10.58 7.13
CA GLU A 64 25.94 -11.15 8.22
C GLU A 64 25.06 -10.09 8.88
N PRO A 65 23.73 -10.28 8.96
CA PRO A 65 22.84 -9.32 9.57
C PRO A 65 23.13 -9.21 11.06
N THR A 66 23.36 -7.99 11.52
CA THR A 66 23.54 -7.72 12.95
C THR A 66 22.25 -8.01 13.71
N LYS A 67 22.38 -8.32 15.01
CA LYS A 67 21.21 -8.48 15.90
C LYS A 67 20.26 -7.27 15.86
N LYS A 68 20.81 -6.06 15.67
CA LYS A 68 20.04 -4.81 15.55
C LYS A 68 19.21 -4.79 14.26
N GLU A 69 19.79 -5.15 13.13
CA GLU A 69 19.09 -5.25 11.84
C GLU A 69 17.99 -6.31 11.89
N ILE A 70 18.26 -7.46 12.52
CA ILE A 70 17.23 -8.49 12.75
C ILE A 70 16.08 -7.95 13.60
N MET A 71 16.38 -7.20 14.68
CA MET A 71 15.33 -6.58 15.49
C MET A 71 14.52 -5.55 14.70
N HIS A 72 15.15 -4.76 13.83
CA HIS A 72 14.45 -3.82 12.96
C HIS A 72 13.58 -4.56 11.94
N LEU A 73 14.11 -5.62 11.31
CA LEU A 73 13.34 -6.46 10.40
C LEU A 73 12.08 -7.01 11.08
N ARG A 74 12.20 -7.54 12.30
CA ARG A 74 11.06 -8.06 13.09
C ARG A 74 10.04 -6.99 13.50
N LYS A 75 10.42 -5.71 13.51
CA LYS A 75 9.48 -4.59 13.72
C LYS A 75 8.69 -4.29 12.46
N VAL A 76 9.34 -4.30 11.30
CA VAL A 76 8.73 -3.97 10.00
C VAL A 76 7.91 -5.14 9.46
N PHE A 77 8.42 -6.37 9.62
CA PHE A 77 7.84 -7.61 9.13
C PHE A 77 7.55 -8.56 10.32
N PRO A 78 6.32 -8.53 10.87
CA PRO A 78 5.96 -9.30 12.06
C PRO A 78 6.08 -10.82 11.90
N ASP A 79 6.04 -11.34 10.68
CA ASP A 79 6.17 -12.77 10.39
C ASP A 79 7.53 -13.33 10.82
N PHE A 80 8.55 -12.46 10.89
CA PHE A 80 9.87 -12.82 11.41
C PHE A 80 9.93 -12.87 12.95
N LYS A 81 8.84 -12.51 13.66
CA LYS A 81 8.81 -12.55 15.14
C LYS A 81 8.79 -13.98 15.68
N SER A 82 8.27 -14.93 14.92
CA SER A 82 8.20 -16.36 15.29
C SER A 82 9.58 -17.01 15.34
N TYR A 83 10.54 -16.50 14.56
CA TYR A 83 11.92 -16.96 14.58
C TYR A 83 12.72 -16.26 15.70
N SER A 84 13.59 -17.03 16.32
CA SER A 84 14.65 -16.53 17.18
C SER A 84 15.71 -15.78 16.35
N VAL A 85 16.51 -14.95 17.02
CA VAL A 85 17.58 -14.21 16.36
C VAL A 85 18.61 -15.16 15.75
N ASP A 86 18.94 -16.24 16.45
CA ASP A 86 19.93 -17.22 15.99
C ASP A 86 19.40 -18.03 14.80
N GLU A 87 18.10 -18.37 14.78
CA GLU A 87 17.48 -19.01 13.60
C GLU A 87 17.55 -18.11 12.36
N LEU A 88 17.38 -16.79 12.52
CA LEU A 88 17.49 -15.85 11.42
C LEU A 88 18.96 -15.69 10.97
N ILE A 89 19.93 -15.66 11.88
CA ILE A 89 21.36 -15.64 11.51
C ILE A 89 21.72 -16.92 10.73
N ASN A 90 21.31 -18.09 11.22
CA ASN A 90 21.52 -19.36 10.52
C ASN A 90 20.84 -19.38 9.15
N LYS A 91 19.63 -18.79 9.03
CA LYS A 91 18.94 -18.64 7.75
C LYS A 91 19.74 -17.78 6.78
N TRP A 92 20.44 -16.74 7.24
CA TRP A 92 21.32 -15.91 6.39
C TRP A 92 22.52 -16.70 5.85
N GLU A 93 23.07 -17.63 6.63
CA GLU A 93 24.19 -18.46 6.17
C GLU A 93 23.80 -19.28 4.93
N LEU A 94 22.56 -19.80 4.93
CA LEU A 94 22.01 -20.63 3.87
C LEU A 94 21.42 -19.81 2.71
N GLU A 95 20.72 -18.72 3.04
CA GLU A 95 19.96 -17.89 2.11
C GLU A 95 20.42 -16.43 2.28
N LYS A 96 21.24 -15.95 1.34
CA LYS A 96 21.70 -14.55 1.34
C LYS A 96 20.60 -13.55 1.01
N GLN A 97 19.49 -14.03 0.44
CA GLN A 97 18.29 -13.26 0.15
C GLN A 97 17.11 -13.87 0.89
N TRP A 98 16.33 -13.04 1.58
CA TRP A 98 15.11 -13.48 2.26
C TRP A 98 13.88 -12.90 1.57
N TYR A 99 12.94 -13.78 1.26
CA TYR A 99 11.61 -13.37 0.83
C TYR A 99 10.80 -12.87 2.02
N LEU A 100 10.22 -11.68 1.87
CA LEU A 100 9.47 -10.99 2.93
C LEU A 100 7.97 -11.14 2.76
N GLY A 101 7.51 -11.44 1.54
CA GLY A 101 6.11 -11.63 1.22
C GLY A 101 5.64 -10.83 0.00
N TYR A 102 4.42 -11.11 -0.41
CA TYR A 102 3.70 -10.38 -1.45
C TYR A 102 2.85 -9.29 -0.80
N TYR A 103 3.05 -8.04 -1.23
CA TYR A 103 2.35 -6.88 -0.69
C TYR A 103 1.73 -6.06 -1.81
N GLN A 104 0.59 -5.43 -1.55
CA GLN A 104 0.05 -4.39 -2.44
C GLN A 104 1.07 -3.25 -2.60
N ARG A 105 1.17 -2.63 -3.78
CA ARG A 105 2.20 -1.63 -4.09
C ARG A 105 2.29 -0.48 -3.10
N GLU A 106 1.14 0.05 -2.68
CA GLU A 106 1.08 1.15 -1.69
C GLU A 106 1.70 0.69 -0.38
N ARG A 107 1.28 -0.49 0.10
CA ARG A 107 1.82 -1.09 1.33
C ARG A 107 3.30 -1.45 1.18
N ALA A 108 3.70 -1.94 0.02
CA ALA A 108 5.08 -2.27 -0.29
C ALA A 108 5.97 -1.01 -0.22
N SER A 109 5.50 0.09 -0.81
CA SER A 109 6.18 1.39 -0.73
C SER A 109 6.33 1.85 0.72
N GLU A 110 5.26 1.80 1.52
CA GLU A 110 5.31 2.15 2.94
C GLU A 110 6.33 1.29 3.71
N LEU A 111 6.33 -0.03 3.48
CA LEU A 111 7.25 -0.95 4.15
C LEU A 111 8.71 -0.68 3.77
N LYS A 112 8.97 -0.34 2.50
CA LYS A 112 10.30 0.08 2.02
C LYS A 112 10.76 1.36 2.69
N ASP A 113 9.91 2.37 2.80
CA ASP A 113 10.25 3.65 3.44
C ASP A 113 10.57 3.46 4.93
N ILE A 114 9.76 2.66 5.64
CA ILE A 114 10.00 2.33 7.05
C ILE A 114 11.31 1.55 7.20
N ALA A 115 11.55 0.55 6.35
CA ALA A 115 12.75 -0.27 6.37
C ALA A 115 14.02 0.57 6.09
N GLN A 116 13.95 1.50 5.13
CA GLN A 116 15.02 2.43 4.82
C GLN A 116 15.35 3.34 6.02
N GLY A 117 14.33 3.79 6.76
CA GLY A 117 14.53 4.51 8.03
C GLY A 117 15.30 3.73 9.09
N TYR A 118 15.32 2.40 9.00
CA TYR A 118 16.10 1.50 9.84
C TYR A 118 17.45 1.07 9.23
N GLY A 119 17.79 1.55 8.04
CA GLY A 119 18.99 1.19 7.28
C GLY A 119 18.89 -0.14 6.53
N LEU A 120 17.68 -0.69 6.37
CA LEU A 120 17.43 -1.94 5.65
C LEU A 120 17.10 -1.65 4.18
N THR A 121 17.74 -2.37 3.27
CA THR A 121 17.50 -2.24 1.82
C THR A 121 16.56 -3.34 1.34
N ILE A 122 15.34 -2.95 0.98
CA ILE A 122 14.31 -3.87 0.48
C ILE A 122 14.20 -3.74 -1.04
N MET A 123 14.20 -4.89 -1.73
CA MET A 123 14.07 -4.99 -3.17
C MET A 123 12.68 -5.44 -3.59
N GLU A 124 12.25 -4.99 -4.77
CA GLU A 124 11.06 -5.49 -5.45
C GLU A 124 11.49 -6.47 -6.53
N GLY A 125 10.97 -7.70 -6.49
CA GLY A 125 11.34 -8.71 -7.47
C GLY A 125 10.88 -10.09 -7.08
N LYS A 126 10.65 -10.94 -8.08
CA LYS A 126 10.38 -12.37 -7.85
C LYS A 126 11.60 -13.02 -7.16
N PRO A 127 11.37 -14.05 -6.31
CA PRO A 127 12.44 -14.80 -5.66
C PRO A 127 13.45 -15.38 -6.65
#